data_AF-A0A4U8T797-F1
#
_entry.id   AF-A0A4U8T797-F1
#
_cell.length_a   1.000
_cell.length_b   1.000
_cell.length_c   1.000
_cell.angle_alpha   90.00
_cell.angle_beta   90.00
_cell.angle_gamma   90.00
#
_symmetry.space_group_name_H-M   'P 1'
#
loop_
_entity.id
_entity.type
_entity.pdbx_description
1 polymer ?
#
loop_
_entity_poly.entity_id
_entity_poly.type
_entity_poly.pdbx_seq_one_letter_code
_entity_poly.pdbx_strand_id
1 'polypeptide(L)'
;MKTKLYNLFFLYAFIFMLAYIYMFIGCAQRVIYKDVYIPTKCDISIPQSPILSGDLVSDFAKALEHSELLERDLRFCINGE
;
A
#
# COMPACT_ATOMS: atom_id res chain seq x y z
N MET A 1 -12.61 59.46 -17.72
CA MET A 1 -11.44 58.78 -17.11
C MET A 1 -11.79 57.63 -16.16
N LYS A 2 -13.00 57.56 -15.58
CA LYS A 2 -13.40 56.50 -14.63
C LYS A 2 -13.66 55.12 -15.27
N THR A 3 -14.11 55.09 -16.53
CA THR A 3 -14.39 53.85 -17.29
C THR A 3 -13.15 53.02 -17.58
N LYS A 4 -12.02 53.66 -17.93
CA LYS A 4 -10.75 52.93 -18.12
C LYS A 4 -10.19 52.38 -16.81
N LEU A 5 -10.37 53.09 -15.70
CA LEU A 5 -9.94 52.64 -14.38
C LEU A 5 -10.80 51.46 -13.88
N TYR A 6 -12.11 51.48 -14.13
CA TYR A 6 -13.01 50.37 -13.82
C TYR A 6 -12.72 49.13 -14.66
N ASN A 7 -12.47 49.30 -15.96
CA ASN A 7 -12.09 48.18 -16.83
C ASN A 7 -10.74 47.58 -16.44
N LEU A 8 -9.78 48.40 -16.00
CA LEU A 8 -8.48 47.93 -15.49
C LEU A 8 -8.63 47.16 -14.18
N PHE A 9 -9.47 47.67 -13.26
CA PHE A 9 -9.80 47.00 -12.01
C PHE A 9 -10.52 45.66 -12.23
N PHE A 10 -11.48 45.62 -13.14
CA PHE A 10 -12.21 44.41 -13.52
C PHE A 10 -11.29 43.36 -14.15
N LEU A 11 -10.35 43.79 -14.99
CA LEU A 11 -9.38 42.91 -15.64
C LEU A 11 -8.38 42.33 -14.64
N TYR A 12 -7.94 43.13 -13.65
CA TYR A 12 -7.10 42.64 -12.55
C TYR A 12 -7.84 41.64 -11.66
N ALA A 13 -9.10 41.91 -11.31
CA ALA A 13 -9.93 40.99 -10.55
C ALA A 13 -10.14 39.64 -11.29
N PHE A 14 -10.35 39.68 -12.60
CA PHE A 14 -10.50 38.47 -13.43
C PHE A 14 -9.22 37.63 -13.46
N ILE A 15 -8.05 38.26 -13.59
CA ILE A 15 -6.74 37.56 -13.56
C ILE A 15 -6.50 36.90 -12.20
N PHE A 16 -6.82 37.58 -11.09
CA PHE A 16 -6.72 37.01 -9.75
C PHE A 16 -7.64 35.81 -9.54
N MET A 17 -8.86 35.89 -10.07
CA MET A 17 -9.84 34.80 -9.99
C MET A 17 -9.37 33.57 -10.77
N LEU A 18 -8.83 33.77 -11.99
CA LEU A 18 -8.24 32.68 -12.77
C LEU A 18 -7.02 32.06 -12.08
N ALA A 19 -6.11 32.87 -11.55
CA ALA A 19 -4.93 32.39 -10.82
C ALA A 19 -5.31 31.54 -9.60
N TYR A 20 -6.37 31.92 -8.89
CA TYR A 20 -6.91 31.15 -7.75
C TYR A 20 -7.42 29.77 -8.19
N ILE A 21 -8.16 29.68 -9.30
CA ILE A 21 -8.66 28.39 -9.84
C ILE A 21 -7.49 27.48 -10.24
N TYR A 22 -6.45 28.01 -10.88
CA TYR A 22 -5.27 27.23 -11.27
C TYR A 22 -4.50 26.66 -10.07
N MET A 23 -4.57 27.30 -8.89
CA MET A 23 -3.94 26.80 -7.67
C MET A 23 -4.56 25.48 -7.16
N PHE A 24 -5.83 25.22 -7.47
CA PHE A 24 -6.53 23.98 -7.07
C PHE A 24 -6.41 22.85 -8.11
N ILE A 25 -5.73 23.08 -9.23
CA ILE A 25 -5.36 22.02 -10.17
C ILE A 25 -4.14 21.29 -9.60
N GLY A 26 -4.33 20.61 -8.47
CA GLY A 26 -3.32 19.76 -7.87
C GLY A 26 -2.98 18.57 -8.76
N CYS A 27 -1.75 18.09 -8.66
CA CYS A 27 -1.33 16.82 -9.24
C CYS A 27 -2.17 15.68 -8.66
N ALA A 28 -3.21 15.26 -9.36
CA ALA A 28 -3.79 13.94 -9.14
C ALA A 28 -2.67 12.92 -9.39
N GLN A 29 -2.21 12.28 -8.31
CA GLN A 29 -1.18 11.25 -8.39
C GLN A 29 -1.70 10.17 -9.33
N ARG A 30 -1.06 10.00 -10.49
CA ARG A 30 -1.44 8.95 -11.44
C ARG A 30 -1.35 7.63 -10.69
N VAL A 31 -2.44 6.86 -10.66
CA VAL A 31 -2.45 5.53 -10.04
C VAL A 31 -1.54 4.64 -10.89
N ILE A 32 -0.30 4.46 -10.44
CA ILE A 32 0.64 3.51 -11.03
C ILE A 32 0.32 2.16 -10.39
N TYR A 33 -0.44 1.33 -11.10
CA TYR A 33 -0.60 -0.06 -10.74
C TYR A 33 0.75 -0.76 -10.86
N LYS A 34 1.24 -1.31 -9.76
CA LYS A 34 2.39 -2.20 -9.78
C LYS A 34 1.86 -3.62 -9.85
N ASP A 35 2.42 -4.42 -10.74
CA ASP A 35 2.19 -5.85 -10.74
C ASP A 35 2.74 -6.42 -9.42
N VAL A 36 1.83 -6.76 -8.52
CA VAL A 36 2.16 -7.53 -7.33
C VAL A 36 1.97 -8.99 -7.68
N TYR A 37 3.02 -9.79 -7.52
CA TYR A 37 2.94 -11.24 -7.68
C TYR A 37 1.88 -11.75 -6.71
N ILE A 38 0.78 -12.26 -7.24
CA ILE A 38 -0.24 -12.97 -6.46
C ILE A 38 0.44 -14.25 -6.00
N PRO A 39 0.50 -14.54 -4.68
CA PRO A 39 1.05 -15.82 -4.23
C PRO A 39 0.24 -16.92 -4.92
N THR A 40 0.90 -17.72 -5.74
CA THR A 40 0.29 -18.87 -6.39
C THR A 40 -0.37 -19.73 -5.32
N LYS A 41 -1.58 -20.22 -5.59
CA LYS A 41 -2.27 -21.10 -4.64
C LYS A 41 -1.37 -22.32 -4.44
N CYS A 42 -0.85 -22.45 -3.22
CA CYS A 42 -0.03 -23.57 -2.85
C CYS A 42 -0.94 -24.64 -2.26
N ASP A 43 -1.00 -25.82 -2.88
CA ASP A 43 -1.84 -26.93 -2.45
C ASP A 43 -1.16 -27.71 -1.28
N ILE A 44 -0.83 -26.99 -0.21
CA ILE A 44 -0.25 -27.55 1.02
C ILE A 44 -1.23 -27.41 2.18
N SER A 45 -1.28 -28.43 3.03
CA SER A 45 -2.07 -28.37 4.26
C SER A 45 -1.42 -27.41 5.23
N ILE A 46 -2.12 -26.33 5.58
CA ILE A 46 -1.61 -25.34 6.55
C ILE A 46 -1.45 -26.04 7.91
N PRO A 47 -0.24 -26.04 8.50
CA PRO A 47 -0.02 -26.67 9.80
C PRO A 47 -0.84 -25.96 10.87
N GLN A 48 -1.37 -26.72 11.82
CA GLN A 48 -2.07 -26.13 12.97
C GLN A 48 -1.10 -25.33 13.82
N SER A 49 -1.54 -24.16 14.28
CA SER A 49 -0.74 -23.32 15.17
C SER A 49 -0.42 -24.09 16.47
N PRO A 50 0.83 -24.05 16.96
CA PRO A 50 1.23 -24.81 18.13
C PRO A 50 0.45 -24.35 19.37
N ILE A 51 -0.02 -25.32 20.16
CA ILE A 51 -0.69 -25.05 21.43
C ILE A 51 0.39 -24.95 22.52
N LEU A 52 0.55 -23.73 23.04
CA LEU A 52 1.49 -23.44 24.12
C LEU A 52 0.92 -23.90 25.46
N SER A 53 1.74 -24.66 26.19
CA SER A 53 1.42 -25.28 27.48
C SER A 53 1.77 -24.40 28.68
N GLY A 54 2.47 -23.28 28.46
CA GLY A 54 2.93 -22.36 29.52
C GLY A 54 4.27 -22.77 30.15
N ASP A 55 4.87 -23.86 29.70
CA ASP A 55 6.25 -24.24 30.03
C ASP A 55 7.20 -23.72 28.94
N LEU A 56 8.12 -22.87 29.34
CA LEU A 56 8.96 -22.08 28.45
C LEU A 56 9.75 -22.97 27.47
N VAL A 57 10.37 -24.04 27.97
CA VAL A 57 11.27 -24.88 27.17
C VAL A 57 10.48 -25.71 26.15
N SER A 58 9.38 -26.32 26.56
CA SER A 58 8.53 -27.09 25.65
C SER A 58 7.81 -26.21 24.62
N ASP A 59 7.42 -24.99 24.99
CA ASP A 59 6.80 -24.04 24.07
C ASP A 59 7.79 -23.51 23.03
N PHE A 60 9.05 -23.26 23.42
CA PHE A 60 10.10 -22.91 22.46
C PHE A 60 10.40 -24.05 21.49
N ALA A 61 10.48 -25.30 21.98
CA ALA A 61 10.70 -26.45 21.11
C ALA A 61 9.59 -26.59 20.05
N LYS A 62 8.33 -26.47 20.46
CA LYS A 62 7.17 -26.51 19.54
C LYS A 62 7.18 -25.36 18.54
N ALA A 63 7.56 -24.16 18.97
CA ALA A 63 7.63 -22.99 18.09
C ALA A 63 8.73 -23.16 17.03
N LEU A 64 9.89 -23.70 17.42
CA LEU A 64 11.00 -23.98 16.50
C LEU A 64 10.62 -25.06 15.49
N GLU A 65 10.02 -26.16 15.94
CA GLU A 65 9.51 -27.22 15.04
C GLU A 65 8.50 -26.66 14.04
N HIS A 66 7.54 -25.84 14.50
CA HIS A 66 6.56 -25.21 13.63
C HIS A 66 7.20 -24.29 12.58
N SER A 67 8.24 -23.55 12.96
CA SER A 67 8.97 -22.68 12.02
C SER A 67 9.74 -23.47 10.97
N GLU A 68 10.34 -24.61 11.33
CA GLU A 68 11.04 -25.50 10.39
C GLU A 68 10.08 -26.08 9.35
N LEU A 69 8.90 -26.53 9.79
CA LEU A 69 7.85 -27.00 8.89
C LEU A 69 7.40 -25.91 7.91
N LEU A 70 7.19 -24.69 8.42
CA LEU A 70 6.76 -23.57 7.59
C LEU A 70 7.82 -23.18 6.56
N GLU A 71 9.11 -23.19 6.93
CA GLU A 71 10.21 -22.93 6.00
C GLU A 71 10.29 -23.98 4.89
N ARG A 72 10.12 -25.27 5.23
CA ARG A 72 10.12 -26.35 4.25
C ARG A 72 8.96 -26.20 3.27
N ASP A 73 7.76 -25.98 3.79
CA ASP A 73 6.56 -25.83 2.96
C ASP A 73 6.65 -24.57 2.08
N LEU A 74 7.25 -23.48 2.59
CA LEU A 74 7.49 -22.28 1.80
C LEU A 74 8.51 -22.50 0.67
N ARG A 75 9.58 -23.28 0.91
CA ARG A 75 10.55 -23.66 -0.14
C ARG A 75 9.89 -24.47 -1.25
N PHE A 76 9.02 -25.43 -0.90
CA PHE A 76 8.22 -26.18 -1.87
C PHE A 76 7.33 -25.22 -2.69
N CYS A 77 6.64 -24.30 -2.03
CA CYS A 77 5.77 -23.33 -2.69
C CYS A 77 6.48 -22.38 -3.65
N ILE A 78 7.73 -22.02 -3.36
CA ILE A 78 8.52 -21.12 -4.21
C ILE A 78 9.12 -21.87 -5.41
N ASN A 79 9.58 -23.11 -5.20
CA ASN A 79 10.31 -23.86 -6.22
C ASN A 79 9.42 -24.75 -7.11
N GLY A 80 8.17 -25.02 -6.71
CA GLY A 80 7.19 -25.74 -7.54
C GLY A 80 7.48 -27.23 -7.76
N GLU A 81 8.37 -27.83 -6.96
CA GLU A 81 8.73 -29.26 -6.95
C GLU A 81 8.80 -29.80 -5.52
#